data_AF-A0A0R3WM99-F1
#
_entry.id   AF-A0A0R3WM99-F1
#
_cell.length_a   1.000
_cell.length_b   1.000
_cell.length_c   1.000
_cell.angle_alpha   90.00
_cell.angle_beta   90.00
_cell.angle_gamma   90.00
#
_symmetry.space_group_name_H-M   'P 1'
#
loop_
_entity.id
_entity.type
_entity.pdbx_description
1 polymer ?
#
loop_
_entity_poly.entity_id
_entity_poly.type
_entity_poly.pdbx_seq_one_letter_code
_entity_poly.pdbx_strand_id
1 'polypeptide(L)'
;MLYSGHVCRVYVVRIKCEKHADTQNKLLSIVNGLFPKGSKSVLPKNVSSTVFVKIIHFIAQEKLDFAMTEIIFDLLGVNRLQKLRMNIGLRAFLLIAHGLQQKDGEPPMPQNQSLAVCGVGGVNAYPSVHSRGPGNVRRSFHGTTLDDALCERLGIRPYLVPVRKAFEAILRLLDTFQFDMKEMRRQRHFSPFRSGDRKPKIDLLKTCVNCIPRLLPYEMSRTELIELLARVSLNVDEEIRMMAQQTMVNLIIESPAYRQPFIQFIQKYVPDTAPHQLDSCLKTLHTLLVNWKIALQRVCVSNSFSTSTSTIKIIW
;
A
#
# COMPACT_ATOMS: atom_id res chain seq x y z
N MET A 1 -3.62 -31.21 4.07
CA MET A 1 -3.26 -29.86 3.53
C MET A 1 -1.75 -29.63 3.44
N LEU A 2 -0.93 -30.68 3.32
CA LEU A 2 0.55 -30.60 3.19
C LEU A 2 1.04 -30.52 1.73
N TYR A 3 0.14 -30.58 0.73
CA TYR A 3 0.52 -30.77 -0.67
C TYR A 3 0.82 -29.49 -1.46
N SER A 4 0.44 -28.28 -1.00
CA SER A 4 0.56 -27.09 -1.85
C SER A 4 1.95 -26.43 -1.81
N GLY A 5 2.67 -26.51 -0.68
CA GLY A 5 3.98 -25.87 -0.51
C GLY A 5 5.14 -26.71 -1.05
N HIS A 6 5.08 -28.04 -0.90
CA HIS A 6 6.09 -28.95 -1.41
C HIS A 6 6.06 -29.05 -2.95
N VAL A 7 4.88 -28.94 -3.57
CA VAL A 7 4.76 -28.90 -5.05
C VAL A 7 5.44 -27.67 -5.64
N CYS A 8 5.34 -26.50 -5.00
CA CYS A 8 6.04 -25.29 -5.48
C CYS A 8 7.57 -25.42 -5.38
N ARG A 9 8.11 -26.01 -4.30
CA ARG A 9 9.56 -26.24 -4.16
C ARG A 9 10.10 -27.28 -5.14
N VAL A 10 9.37 -28.37 -5.39
CA VAL A 10 9.77 -29.36 -6.41
C VAL A 10 9.69 -28.77 -7.82
N TYR A 11 8.75 -27.85 -8.08
CA TYR A 11 8.68 -27.13 -9.36
C TYR A 11 9.87 -26.19 -9.58
N VAL A 12 10.29 -25.43 -8.56
CA VAL A 12 11.38 -24.44 -8.68
C VAL A 12 12.74 -25.11 -8.90
N VAL A 13 12.98 -26.29 -8.31
CA VAL A 13 14.21 -27.07 -8.57
C VAL A 13 14.22 -27.68 -9.98
N ARG A 14 13.06 -27.92 -10.61
CA ARG A 14 12.97 -28.39 -12.01
C ARG A 14 13.05 -27.28 -13.06
N ILE A 15 12.74 -26.03 -12.71
CA ILE A 15 12.66 -24.89 -13.64
C ILE A 15 14.04 -24.38 -14.11
N LYS A 16 15.15 -24.75 -13.44
CA LYS A 16 16.51 -24.38 -13.90
C LYS A 16 17.00 -25.17 -15.14
N CYS A 17 16.26 -26.18 -15.60
CA CYS A 17 16.65 -27.02 -16.76
C CYS A 17 15.56 -27.14 -17.86
N GLU A 18 14.45 -26.40 -17.80
CA GLU A 18 13.37 -26.47 -18.82
C GLU A 18 13.42 -25.26 -19.79
N LYS A 19 12.95 -25.47 -21.03
CA LYS A 19 12.86 -24.39 -22.03
C LYS A 19 11.94 -23.28 -21.54
N HIS A 20 12.30 -22.02 -21.82
CA HIS A 20 11.60 -20.82 -21.35
C HIS A 20 10.07 -20.82 -21.62
N ALA A 21 9.64 -21.40 -22.75
CA ALA A 21 8.23 -21.46 -23.16
C ALA A 21 7.38 -22.44 -22.33
N ASP A 22 7.92 -23.60 -21.94
CA ASP A 22 7.18 -24.60 -21.17
C ASP A 22 6.87 -24.08 -19.76
N THR A 23 7.85 -23.39 -19.16
CA THR A 23 7.69 -22.72 -17.86
C THR A 23 6.60 -21.64 -17.91
N GLN A 24 6.56 -20.82 -18.98
CA GLN A 24 5.52 -19.81 -19.16
C GLN A 24 4.12 -20.44 -19.30
N ASN A 25 3.97 -21.51 -20.08
CA ASN A 25 2.70 -22.21 -20.24
C ASN A 25 2.19 -22.81 -18.93
N LYS A 26 3.07 -23.41 -18.12
CA LYS A 26 2.72 -23.95 -16.80
C LYS A 26 2.31 -22.83 -15.83
N LEU A 27 3.06 -21.72 -15.80
CA LEU A 27 2.70 -20.55 -14.99
C LEU A 27 1.35 -19.97 -15.39
N LEU A 28 1.09 -19.85 -16.70
CA LEU A 28 -0.19 -19.36 -17.21
C LEU A 28 -1.36 -20.26 -16.78
N SER A 29 -1.18 -21.59 -16.80
CA SER A 29 -2.17 -22.55 -16.30
C SER A 29 -2.47 -22.34 -14.81
N ILE A 30 -1.43 -22.18 -13.99
CA ILE A 30 -1.56 -21.91 -12.55
C ILE A 30 -2.29 -20.57 -12.31
N VAL A 31 -1.88 -19.51 -13.01
CA VAL A 31 -2.47 -18.17 -12.91
C VAL A 31 -3.93 -18.19 -13.32
N ASN A 32 -4.29 -18.86 -14.41
CA ASN A 32 -5.69 -19.00 -14.84
C ASN A 32 -6.53 -19.79 -13.84
N GLY A 33 -5.94 -20.76 -13.13
CA GLY A 33 -6.59 -21.47 -12.03
C GLY A 33 -6.84 -20.59 -10.79
N LEU A 34 -5.87 -19.74 -10.42
CA LEU A 34 -5.95 -18.87 -9.24
C LEU A 34 -6.78 -17.59 -9.50
N PHE A 35 -6.66 -17.03 -10.70
CA PHE A 35 -7.22 -15.74 -11.12
C PHE A 35 -8.01 -15.87 -12.44
N PRO A 36 -9.07 -16.68 -12.53
CA PRO A 36 -9.77 -16.91 -13.80
C PRO A 36 -10.18 -15.60 -14.50
N LYS A 37 -9.75 -15.38 -15.74
CA LYS A 37 -10.05 -14.15 -16.50
C LYS A 37 -11.56 -13.95 -16.62
N GLY A 38 -12.02 -12.70 -16.44
CA GLY A 38 -13.45 -12.36 -16.44
C GLY A 38 -14.21 -12.65 -15.13
N SER A 39 -13.62 -13.41 -14.18
CA SER A 39 -14.24 -13.68 -12.89
C SER A 39 -14.08 -12.52 -11.89
N LYS A 40 -15.13 -12.21 -11.14
CA LYS A 40 -15.09 -11.24 -10.02
C LYS A 40 -14.35 -11.77 -8.78
N SER A 41 -14.08 -13.07 -8.73
CA SER A 41 -13.46 -13.74 -7.59
C SER A 41 -12.11 -14.37 -7.94
N VAL A 42 -11.32 -14.62 -6.91
CA VAL A 42 -10.11 -15.45 -6.96
C VAL A 42 -10.41 -16.83 -6.37
N LEU A 43 -9.63 -17.84 -6.75
CA LEU A 43 -9.80 -19.21 -6.29
C LEU A 43 -8.55 -19.70 -5.54
N PRO A 44 -8.70 -20.36 -4.39
CA PRO A 44 -9.95 -20.70 -3.69
C PRO A 44 -10.58 -19.49 -2.96
N LYS A 45 -11.91 -19.42 -2.90
CA LYS A 45 -12.63 -18.28 -2.27
C LYS A 45 -12.47 -18.19 -0.75
N ASN A 46 -12.14 -19.30 -0.09
CA ASN A 46 -11.93 -19.43 1.35
C ASN A 46 -10.49 -19.10 1.80
N VAL A 47 -9.63 -18.68 0.87
CA VAL A 47 -8.23 -18.32 1.15
C VAL A 47 -8.09 -16.81 1.32
N SER A 48 -7.28 -16.38 2.29
CA SER A 48 -6.98 -14.96 2.51
C SER A 48 -6.30 -14.32 1.29
N SER A 49 -6.68 -13.09 0.96
CA SER A 49 -6.03 -12.27 -0.09
C SER A 49 -4.51 -12.19 0.06
N THR A 50 -4.00 -12.25 1.30
CA THR A 50 -2.57 -12.24 1.60
C THR A 50 -1.81 -13.43 1.00
N VAL A 51 -2.45 -14.60 0.86
CA VAL A 51 -1.81 -15.78 0.25
C VAL A 51 -1.59 -15.55 -1.24
N PHE A 52 -2.59 -15.03 -1.94
CA PHE A 52 -2.47 -14.64 -3.35
C PHE A 52 -1.36 -13.63 -3.57
N VAL A 53 -1.29 -12.59 -2.72
CA VAL A 53 -0.21 -11.58 -2.75
C VAL A 53 1.17 -12.23 -2.63
N LYS A 54 1.34 -13.21 -1.72
CA LYS A 54 2.60 -13.94 -1.55
C LYS A 54 2.94 -14.82 -2.75
N ILE A 55 1.96 -15.50 -3.35
CA ILE A 55 2.16 -16.31 -4.56
C ILE A 55 2.65 -15.42 -5.71
N ILE A 56 2.01 -14.28 -5.94
CA ILE A 56 2.41 -13.34 -7.01
C ILE A 56 3.83 -12.81 -6.75
N HIS A 57 4.14 -12.45 -5.49
CA HIS A 57 5.48 -12.01 -5.13
C HIS A 57 6.55 -13.08 -5.39
N PHE A 58 6.25 -14.35 -5.08
CA PHE A 58 7.13 -15.48 -5.38
C PHE A 58 7.33 -15.66 -6.89
N ILE A 59 6.26 -15.59 -7.69
CA ILE A 59 6.37 -15.65 -9.16
C ILE A 59 7.24 -14.50 -9.68
N ALA A 60 7.10 -13.30 -9.13
CA ALA A 60 7.86 -12.13 -9.55
C ALA A 60 9.36 -12.21 -9.26
N GLN A 61 9.77 -12.99 -8.25
CA GLN A 61 11.19 -13.23 -7.96
C GLN A 61 11.87 -14.03 -9.08
N GLU A 62 11.16 -14.99 -9.66
CA GLU A 62 11.69 -15.83 -10.73
C GLU A 62 11.42 -15.25 -12.13
N LYS A 63 10.26 -14.61 -12.32
CA LYS A 63 9.75 -14.10 -13.60
C LYS A 63 9.02 -12.76 -13.43
N LEU A 64 9.77 -11.71 -13.14
CA LEU A 64 9.24 -10.36 -12.89
C LEU A 64 8.34 -9.84 -14.02
N ASP A 65 8.79 -9.90 -15.27
CA ASP A 65 8.03 -9.41 -16.43
C ASP A 65 6.69 -10.12 -16.56
N PHE A 66 6.67 -11.45 -16.53
CA PHE A 66 5.44 -12.25 -16.53
C PHE A 66 4.50 -11.89 -15.38
N ALA A 67 5.02 -11.72 -14.15
CA ALA A 67 4.19 -11.33 -13.02
C ALA A 67 3.55 -9.96 -13.22
N MET A 68 4.29 -9.00 -13.78
CA MET A 68 3.80 -7.65 -14.02
C MET A 68 2.77 -7.60 -15.16
N THR A 69 3.08 -8.21 -16.30
CA THR A 69 2.27 -8.11 -17.53
C THR A 69 1.04 -9.02 -17.49
N GLU A 70 1.19 -10.28 -17.07
CA GLU A 70 0.10 -11.26 -17.12
C GLU A 70 -0.76 -11.29 -15.85
N ILE A 71 -0.22 -10.84 -14.71
CA ILE A 71 -0.93 -10.92 -13.42
C ILE A 71 -1.28 -9.54 -12.89
N ILE A 72 -0.31 -8.66 -12.64
CA ILE A 72 -0.58 -7.35 -12.01
C ILE A 72 -1.49 -6.50 -12.88
N PHE A 73 -1.21 -6.39 -14.19
CA PHE A 73 -2.06 -5.60 -15.08
C PHE A 73 -3.48 -6.18 -15.22
N ASP A 74 -3.63 -7.51 -15.24
CA ASP A 74 -4.95 -8.15 -15.26
C ASP A 74 -5.73 -7.88 -13.96
N LEU A 75 -5.07 -7.99 -12.80
CA LEU A 75 -5.70 -7.75 -11.49
C LEU A 75 -6.06 -6.28 -11.25
N LEU A 76 -5.27 -5.35 -11.79
CA LEU A 76 -5.50 -3.91 -11.72
C LEU A 76 -6.43 -3.41 -12.83
N GLY A 77 -6.66 -4.21 -13.88
CA GLY A 77 -7.54 -3.89 -14.99
C GLY A 77 -8.86 -3.36 -14.47
N VAL A 78 -9.22 -2.13 -14.88
CA VAL A 78 -10.26 -1.30 -14.26
C VAL A 78 -11.67 -1.78 -14.63
N ASN A 79 -11.97 -3.05 -14.36
CA ASN A 79 -13.32 -3.56 -14.34
C ASN A 79 -13.90 -3.24 -12.96
N ARG A 80 -14.84 -2.28 -12.93
CA ARG A 80 -15.52 -1.76 -11.72
C ARG A 80 -16.09 -2.84 -10.79
N LEU A 81 -16.17 -4.09 -11.25
CA LEU A 81 -16.75 -5.23 -10.55
C LEU A 81 -15.74 -6.09 -9.76
N GLN A 82 -14.43 -5.83 -9.82
CA GLN A 82 -13.40 -6.76 -9.33
C GLN A 82 -12.57 -6.23 -8.13
N LYS A 83 -13.22 -5.68 -7.10
CA LYS A 83 -12.54 -4.99 -5.97
C LYS A 83 -11.49 -5.83 -5.25
N LEU A 84 -11.77 -7.12 -5.07
CA LEU A 84 -10.85 -8.06 -4.43
C LEU A 84 -9.58 -8.27 -5.27
N ARG A 85 -9.71 -8.36 -6.61
CA ARG A 85 -8.56 -8.50 -7.52
C ARG A 85 -7.69 -7.26 -7.50
N MET A 86 -8.30 -6.08 -7.56
CA MET A 86 -7.59 -4.80 -7.46
C MET A 86 -6.82 -4.68 -6.13
N ASN A 87 -7.42 -5.13 -5.02
CA ASN A 87 -6.77 -5.16 -3.71
C ASN A 87 -5.52 -6.05 -3.72
N ILE A 88 -5.63 -7.26 -4.27
CA ILE A 88 -4.51 -8.21 -4.40
C ILE A 88 -3.43 -7.63 -5.30
N GLY A 89 -3.79 -7.09 -6.47
CA GLY A 89 -2.86 -6.52 -7.43
C GLY A 89 -2.03 -5.36 -6.85
N LEU A 90 -2.68 -4.40 -6.18
CA LEU A 90 -1.98 -3.27 -5.56
C LEU A 90 -1.01 -3.72 -4.45
N ARG A 91 -1.45 -4.62 -3.58
CA ARG A 91 -0.60 -5.14 -2.49
C ARG A 91 0.55 -5.97 -3.02
N ALA A 92 0.33 -6.76 -4.07
CA ALA A 92 1.37 -7.55 -4.73
C ALA A 92 2.42 -6.66 -5.39
N PHE A 93 2.00 -5.65 -6.16
CA PHE A 93 2.92 -4.69 -6.76
C PHE A 93 3.82 -4.01 -5.72
N LEU A 94 3.24 -3.48 -4.65
CA LEU A 94 4.02 -2.82 -3.59
C LEU A 94 4.93 -3.78 -2.83
N LEU A 95 4.52 -5.03 -2.63
CA LEU A 95 5.36 -6.05 -2.01
C LEU A 95 6.55 -6.42 -2.91
N ILE A 96 6.34 -6.50 -4.23
CA ILE A 96 7.41 -6.72 -5.22
C ILE A 96 8.40 -5.55 -5.17
N ALA A 97 7.91 -4.31 -5.28
CA ALA A 97 8.77 -3.12 -5.23
C ALA A 97 9.55 -3.02 -3.91
N HIS A 98 8.93 -3.41 -2.79
CA HIS A 98 9.59 -3.48 -1.49
C HIS A 98 10.70 -4.54 -1.45
N GLY A 99 10.44 -5.78 -1.89
CA GLY A 99 11.45 -6.85 -1.90
C GLY A 99 12.64 -6.53 -2.80
N LEU A 100 12.40 -5.91 -3.96
CA LEU A 100 13.46 -5.43 -4.84
C LEU A 100 14.32 -4.35 -4.17
N GLN A 101 13.71 -3.45 -3.37
CA GLN A 101 14.43 -2.37 -2.68
C GLN A 101 15.28 -2.87 -1.51
N GLN A 102 14.84 -3.89 -0.79
CA GLN A 102 15.60 -4.45 0.34
C GLN A 102 16.74 -5.40 -0.09
N LYS A 103 16.86 -5.72 -1.39
CA LYS A 103 17.71 -6.83 -1.88
C LYS A 103 17.45 -8.11 -1.07
N ASP A 104 16.19 -8.36 -0.70
CA ASP A 104 15.85 -9.53 0.12
C ASP A 104 16.20 -10.81 -0.66
N GLY A 105 17.12 -11.60 -0.12
CA GLY A 105 17.23 -13.02 -0.45
C GLY A 105 15.90 -13.74 -0.20
N GLU A 106 15.74 -14.91 -0.83
CA GLU A 106 14.50 -15.71 -0.87
C GLU A 106 13.62 -15.57 0.40
N PRO A 107 12.33 -15.22 0.24
CA PRO A 107 11.48 -14.90 1.37
C PRO A 107 11.30 -16.16 2.24
N PRO A 108 11.37 -16.03 3.58
CA PRO A 108 11.19 -17.17 4.45
C PRO A 108 9.80 -17.76 4.24
N MET A 109 9.79 -19.07 4.01
CA MET A 109 8.61 -19.90 3.77
C MET A 109 7.50 -19.55 4.78
N PRO A 110 6.21 -19.46 4.37
CA PRO A 110 5.13 -19.31 5.34
C PRO A 110 5.15 -20.50 6.30
N GLN A 111 5.56 -20.26 7.55
CA GLN A 111 5.61 -21.27 8.58
C GLN A 111 4.18 -21.65 8.99
N ASN A 112 3.89 -22.94 9.00
CA ASN A 112 2.66 -23.49 9.55
C ASN A 112 2.63 -23.19 11.05
N GLN A 113 1.57 -22.52 11.53
CA GLN A 113 1.22 -22.57 12.94
C GLN A 113 0.78 -24.01 13.25
N SER A 114 1.71 -24.81 13.79
CA SER A 114 1.36 -26.11 14.37
C SER A 114 0.53 -25.90 15.62
N LEU A 115 -0.59 -26.62 15.68
CA LEU A 115 -1.42 -26.84 16.85
C LEU A 115 -0.55 -27.28 18.03
N ALA A 116 -0.55 -26.49 19.09
CA ALA A 116 0.05 -26.85 20.36
C ALA A 116 -0.78 -27.99 20.98
N VAL A 117 -0.18 -29.19 21.02
CA VAL A 117 -0.59 -30.28 21.89
C VAL A 117 -0.16 -29.90 23.31
N CYS A 118 -1.13 -29.95 24.23
CA CYS A 118 -0.92 -29.76 25.66
C CYS A 118 -0.04 -30.89 26.24
N GLY A 119 0.95 -30.51 27.06
CA GLY A 119 1.78 -31.46 27.79
C GLY A 119 2.62 -30.78 28.89
N VAL A 120 2.01 -30.65 30.07
CA VAL A 120 2.55 -30.75 31.44
C VAL A 120 3.94 -30.18 31.77
N GLY A 121 3.97 -29.20 32.70
CA GLY A 121 4.89 -29.23 33.86
C GLY A 121 5.94 -28.12 34.01
N GLY A 122 5.75 -27.24 35.01
CA GLY A 122 6.81 -26.93 35.99
C GLY A 122 7.60 -25.61 35.93
N VAL A 123 7.22 -24.68 36.83
CA VAL A 123 8.07 -23.85 37.74
C VAL A 123 9.02 -22.75 37.18
N ASN A 124 8.67 -21.51 37.55
CA ASN A 124 9.44 -20.29 37.90
C ASN A 124 10.85 -20.02 37.33
N ALA A 125 10.99 -18.88 36.62
CA ALA A 125 12.06 -17.89 36.83
C ALA A 125 11.76 -16.55 36.11
N TYR A 126 11.69 -15.45 36.86
CA TYR A 126 11.99 -14.08 36.43
C TYR A 126 13.31 -13.68 37.14
N PRO A 127 14.12 -12.67 36.72
CA PRO A 127 13.77 -11.52 35.87
C PRO A 127 14.84 -11.06 34.84
N SER A 128 14.47 -10.03 34.06
CA SER A 128 15.33 -8.97 33.48
C SER A 128 15.54 -8.94 31.96
N VAL A 129 15.60 -7.67 31.52
CA VAL A 129 16.00 -7.12 30.22
C VAL A 129 14.92 -7.10 29.15
N HIS A 130 14.50 -5.87 28.83
CA HIS A 130 13.71 -5.45 27.69
C HIS A 130 14.33 -5.93 26.37
N SER A 131 14.08 -7.19 26.02
CA SER A 131 14.24 -7.68 24.66
C SER A 131 12.94 -7.42 23.91
N ARG A 132 13.00 -6.47 22.97
CA ARG A 132 11.97 -6.25 21.95
C ARG A 132 11.71 -7.57 21.23
N GLY A 133 10.63 -8.26 21.59
CA GLY A 133 10.19 -9.46 20.89
C GLY A 133 9.80 -9.15 19.45
N PRO A 134 9.96 -10.09 18.51
CA PRO A 134 9.50 -9.95 17.13
C PRO A 134 7.98 -10.20 17.10
N GLY A 135 7.20 -9.27 17.65
CA GLY A 135 5.76 -9.34 17.73
C GLY A 135 5.14 -8.17 16.97
N ASN A 136 4.36 -8.48 15.94
CA ASN A 136 3.56 -7.54 15.13
C ASN A 136 4.36 -6.58 14.24
N VAL A 137 5.01 -7.11 13.20
CA VAL A 137 5.21 -6.32 11.98
C VAL A 137 3.84 -6.15 11.31
N ARG A 138 3.11 -5.13 11.75
CA ARG A 138 2.09 -4.48 10.92
C ARG A 138 2.87 -3.95 9.72
N ARG A 139 2.98 -4.76 8.65
CA ARG A 139 3.71 -4.42 7.41
C ARG A 139 2.95 -3.30 6.71
N SER A 140 3.13 -2.11 7.24
CA SER A 140 2.68 -0.88 6.64
C SER A 140 3.73 -0.55 5.56
N PHE A 141 3.27 -0.23 4.35
CA PHE A 141 4.09 -0.13 3.15
C PHE A 141 5.03 1.10 3.14
N HIS A 142 5.45 1.58 4.31
CA HIS A 142 6.31 2.75 4.48
C HIS A 142 7.68 2.48 3.84
N GLY A 143 7.88 3.07 2.68
CA GLY A 143 9.19 3.29 2.10
C GLY A 143 9.06 4.37 1.05
N THR A 144 10.22 4.89 0.64
CA THR A 144 10.34 6.00 -0.31
C THR A 144 9.37 5.88 -1.48
N THR A 145 8.68 6.98 -1.79
CA THR A 145 7.80 7.07 -2.96
C THR A 145 8.48 6.49 -4.20
N LEU A 146 7.75 5.66 -4.95
CA LEU A 146 8.19 5.05 -6.20
C LEU A 146 8.20 6.11 -7.30
N ASP A 147 9.29 6.87 -7.35
CA ASP A 147 9.59 7.79 -8.44
C ASP A 147 10.29 7.08 -9.60
N ASP A 148 10.43 7.78 -10.71
CA ASP A 148 10.99 7.25 -11.95
C ASP A 148 12.44 6.77 -11.74
N ALA A 149 13.23 7.52 -10.97
CA ALA A 149 14.62 7.19 -10.67
C ALA A 149 14.76 5.92 -9.81
N LEU A 150 13.93 5.78 -8.77
CA LEU A 150 13.89 4.56 -7.95
C LEU A 150 13.44 3.37 -8.78
N CYS A 151 12.37 3.51 -9.56
CA CYS A 151 11.88 2.42 -10.40
C CYS A 151 12.87 1.99 -11.50
N GLU A 152 13.68 2.92 -12.01
CA GLU A 152 14.80 2.62 -12.92
C GLU A 152 15.82 1.72 -12.24
N ARG A 153 16.28 2.11 -11.04
CA ARG A 153 17.24 1.30 -10.25
C ARG A 153 16.71 -0.07 -9.86
N LEU A 154 15.39 -0.20 -9.69
CA LEU A 154 14.73 -1.46 -9.34
C LEU A 154 14.36 -2.30 -10.56
N GLY A 155 14.53 -1.81 -11.79
CA GLY A 155 14.15 -2.53 -13.02
C GLY A 155 12.64 -2.67 -13.23
N ILE A 156 11.83 -1.81 -12.60
CA ILE A 156 10.35 -1.83 -12.71
C ILE A 156 9.77 -0.57 -13.36
N ARG A 157 10.63 0.32 -13.89
CA ARG A 157 10.23 1.54 -14.58
C ARG A 157 9.14 1.34 -15.64
N PRO A 158 9.20 0.34 -16.54
CA PRO A 158 8.21 0.19 -17.62
C PRO A 158 6.79 -0.01 -17.09
N TYR A 159 6.65 -0.58 -15.90
CA TYR A 159 5.36 -0.92 -15.32
C TYR A 159 4.77 0.22 -14.46
N LEU A 160 5.57 1.20 -14.07
CA LEU A 160 5.16 2.23 -13.12
C LEU A 160 3.98 3.07 -13.65
N VAL A 161 4.06 3.56 -14.89
CA VAL A 161 3.02 4.43 -15.47
C VAL A 161 1.67 3.69 -15.60
N PRO A 162 1.60 2.47 -16.18
CA PRO A 162 0.35 1.69 -16.18
C PRO A 162 -0.24 1.48 -14.79
N VAL A 163 0.58 1.15 -13.80
CA VAL A 163 0.12 0.93 -12.42
C VAL A 163 -0.40 2.23 -11.80
N ARG A 164 0.27 3.37 -11.99
CA ARG A 164 -0.20 4.68 -11.48
C ARG A 164 -1.52 5.11 -12.12
N LYS A 165 -1.71 4.86 -13.42
CA LYS A 165 -2.98 5.11 -14.12
C LYS A 165 -4.11 4.24 -13.55
N ALA A 166 -3.87 2.95 -13.35
CA ALA A 166 -4.85 2.05 -12.76
C ALA A 166 -5.16 2.45 -11.30
N PHE A 167 -4.15 2.76 -10.51
CA PHE A 167 -4.30 3.22 -9.13
C PHE A 167 -5.15 4.48 -9.01
N GLU A 168 -4.89 5.48 -9.87
CA GLU A 168 -5.69 6.69 -9.96
C GLU A 168 -7.15 6.40 -10.33
N ALA A 169 -7.39 5.53 -11.31
CA ALA A 169 -8.74 5.13 -11.70
C ALA A 169 -9.48 4.45 -10.53
N ILE A 170 -8.78 3.65 -9.73
CA ILE A 170 -9.34 3.04 -8.51
C ILE A 170 -9.67 4.10 -7.46
N LEU A 171 -8.78 5.08 -7.23
CA LEU A 171 -9.04 6.19 -6.30
C LEU A 171 -10.28 6.98 -6.71
N ARG A 172 -10.40 7.37 -7.99
CA ARG A 172 -11.58 8.09 -8.49
C ARG A 172 -12.86 7.27 -8.34
N LEU A 173 -12.81 5.96 -8.62
CA LEU A 173 -13.95 5.05 -8.42
C LEU A 173 -14.41 5.00 -6.96
N LEU A 174 -13.47 5.01 -6.02
CA LEU A 174 -13.76 4.98 -4.58
C LEU A 174 -14.24 6.33 -4.04
N ASP A 175 -13.76 7.44 -4.61
CA ASP A 175 -14.16 8.79 -4.20
C ASP A 175 -15.65 9.02 -4.51
N THR A 176 -16.14 8.67 -5.71
CA THR A 176 -17.57 8.72 -6.05
C THR A 176 -18.43 7.94 -5.06
N PHE A 177 -17.96 6.76 -4.61
CA PHE A 177 -18.68 5.96 -3.63
C PHE A 177 -18.80 6.64 -2.26
N GLN A 178 -17.82 7.46 -1.85
CA GLN A 178 -17.93 8.20 -0.60
C GLN A 178 -19.00 9.30 -0.65
N PHE A 179 -19.17 9.94 -1.80
CA PHE A 179 -20.26 10.90 -2.02
C PHE A 179 -21.63 10.22 -1.96
N ASP A 180 -21.83 9.12 -2.71
CA ASP A 180 -23.09 8.37 -2.71
C ASP A 180 -23.49 7.91 -1.29
N MET A 181 -22.52 7.45 -0.50
CA MET A 181 -22.77 7.01 0.89
C MET A 181 -23.10 8.17 1.84
N LYS A 182 -22.60 9.39 1.59
CA LYS A 182 -22.98 10.58 2.37
C LYS A 182 -24.41 11.02 2.05
N GLU A 183 -24.77 11.06 0.77
CA GLU A 183 -26.11 11.42 0.31
C GLU A 183 -27.18 10.40 0.74
N MET A 184 -26.93 9.12 0.54
CA MET A 184 -27.83 8.02 0.95
C MET A 184 -27.98 7.91 2.48
N ARG A 185 -27.13 8.59 3.26
CA ARG A 185 -27.26 8.72 4.72
C ARG A 185 -28.02 9.98 5.14
N ARG A 186 -27.94 11.06 4.36
CA ARG A 186 -28.75 12.28 4.60
C ARG A 186 -30.22 12.01 4.31
N GLN A 187 -30.50 11.24 3.26
CA GLN A 187 -31.82 10.74 2.94
C GLN A 187 -32.02 9.45 3.75
N ARG A 188 -32.92 9.42 4.75
CA ARG A 188 -33.15 8.26 5.65
C ARG A 188 -33.75 7.02 4.96
N HIS A 189 -33.45 6.76 3.70
CA HIS A 189 -33.83 5.53 3.01
C HIS A 189 -32.70 4.50 3.13
N PHE A 190 -32.78 3.65 4.16
CA PHE A 190 -32.03 2.41 4.20
C PHE A 190 -32.51 1.52 3.05
N SER A 191 -31.81 1.53 1.92
CA SER A 191 -31.93 0.44 0.96
C SER A 191 -31.07 -0.74 1.47
N PRO A 192 -31.66 -1.91 1.78
CA PRO A 192 -30.91 -3.08 2.24
C PRO A 192 -30.11 -3.75 1.10
N PHE A 193 -30.29 -3.30 -0.15
CA PHE A 193 -29.58 -3.78 -1.32
C PHE A 193 -28.16 -3.21 -1.40
N ARG A 194 -27.19 -3.80 -0.67
CA ARG A 194 -25.74 -3.86 -1.02
C ARG A 194 -24.80 -4.38 0.08
N SER A 195 -25.29 -5.04 1.13
CA SER A 195 -24.45 -5.46 2.27
C SER A 195 -23.23 -6.32 1.87
N GLY A 196 -23.39 -7.21 0.88
CA GLY A 196 -22.31 -8.11 0.42
C GLY A 196 -21.14 -7.44 -0.31
N ASP A 197 -21.36 -6.30 -1.00
CA ASP A 197 -20.33 -5.58 -1.76
C ASP A 197 -19.57 -4.55 -0.92
N ARG A 198 -20.03 -4.27 0.30
CA ARG A 198 -19.50 -3.20 1.14
C ARG A 198 -18.12 -3.55 1.72
N LYS A 199 -17.93 -4.78 2.19
CA LYS A 199 -16.66 -5.20 2.81
C LYS A 199 -15.49 -5.18 1.83
N PRO A 200 -15.57 -5.77 0.61
CA PRO A 200 -14.47 -5.69 -0.36
C PRO A 200 -14.13 -4.26 -0.80
N LYS A 201 -15.13 -3.36 -0.84
CA LYS A 201 -14.91 -1.93 -1.13
C LYS A 201 -14.18 -1.22 -0.01
N ILE A 202 -14.56 -1.47 1.24
CA ILE A 202 -13.87 -0.91 2.41
C ILE A 202 -12.42 -1.41 2.45
N ASP A 203 -12.20 -2.71 2.29
CA ASP A 203 -10.85 -3.29 2.31
C ASP A 203 -9.98 -2.71 1.19
N LEU A 204 -10.55 -2.50 0.01
CA LEU A 204 -9.88 -1.81 -1.11
C LEU A 204 -9.57 -0.35 -0.77
N LEU A 205 -10.50 0.41 -0.19
CA LEU A 205 -10.25 1.79 0.23
C LEU A 205 -9.12 1.87 1.26
N LYS A 206 -9.14 1.03 2.29
CA LYS A 206 -8.06 0.95 3.29
C LYS A 206 -6.71 0.68 2.63
N THR A 207 -6.68 -0.21 1.64
CA THR A 207 -5.48 -0.53 0.87
C THR A 207 -5.02 0.67 0.07
N CYS A 208 -5.89 1.31 -0.70
CA CYS A 208 -5.54 2.47 -1.51
C CYS A 208 -4.99 3.62 -0.67
N VAL A 209 -5.64 3.93 0.46
CA VAL A 209 -5.17 4.96 1.40
C VAL A 209 -3.76 4.65 1.88
N ASN A 210 -3.47 3.40 2.26
CA ASN A 210 -2.15 3.02 2.73
C ASN A 210 -1.09 2.98 1.60
N CYS A 211 -1.51 2.86 0.34
CA CYS A 211 -0.62 2.86 -0.82
C CYS A 211 -0.12 4.27 -1.19
N ILE A 212 -0.91 5.33 -0.93
CA ILE A 212 -0.66 6.69 -1.43
C ILE A 212 0.78 7.21 -1.18
N PRO A 213 1.37 7.10 0.03
CA PRO A 213 2.71 7.67 0.27
C PRO A 213 3.78 7.05 -0.64
N ARG A 214 3.60 5.76 -0.96
CA ARG A 214 4.55 4.99 -1.77
C ARG A 214 4.24 4.98 -3.26
N LEU A 215 2.96 5.04 -3.65
CA LEU A 215 2.49 5.01 -5.03
C LEU A 215 1.55 6.20 -5.27
N LEU A 216 2.06 7.21 -5.95
CA LEU A 216 1.27 8.39 -6.29
C LEU A 216 0.39 8.13 -7.51
N PRO A 217 -0.80 8.74 -7.60
CA PRO A 217 -1.59 8.76 -8.83
C PRO A 217 -0.81 9.44 -9.98
N TYR A 218 -1.26 9.24 -11.23
CA TYR A 218 -0.50 9.65 -12.42
C TYR A 218 -0.71 11.14 -12.74
N GLU A 219 -1.95 11.56 -12.96
CA GLU A 219 -2.36 12.92 -13.34
C GLU A 219 -3.22 13.62 -12.27
N MET A 220 -3.66 12.91 -11.22
CA MET A 220 -4.39 13.55 -10.11
C MET A 220 -3.53 14.62 -9.46
N SER A 221 -4.06 15.84 -9.39
CA SER A 221 -3.34 16.98 -8.84
C SER A 221 -3.12 16.82 -7.33
N ARG A 222 -2.14 17.55 -6.80
CA ARG A 222 -1.82 17.51 -5.37
C ARG A 222 -2.99 17.99 -4.51
N THR A 223 -3.72 18.99 -4.99
CA THR A 223 -4.91 19.52 -4.33
C THR A 223 -6.03 18.48 -4.31
N GLU A 224 -6.32 17.83 -5.44
CA GLU A 224 -7.33 16.76 -5.49
C GLU A 224 -6.98 15.58 -4.57
N LEU A 225 -5.70 15.18 -4.53
CA LEU A 225 -5.27 14.08 -3.66
C LEU A 225 -5.41 14.43 -2.16
N ILE A 226 -5.07 15.67 -1.79
CA ILE A 226 -5.27 16.17 -0.42
C ILE A 226 -6.75 16.26 -0.07
N GLU A 227 -7.59 16.79 -0.98
CA GLU A 227 -9.03 16.87 -0.78
C GLU A 227 -9.65 15.46 -0.64
N LEU A 228 -9.22 14.50 -1.45
CA LEU A 228 -9.65 13.10 -1.34
C LEU A 228 -9.27 12.52 0.03
N LEU A 229 -8.02 12.67 0.46
CA LEU A 229 -7.58 12.17 1.77
C LEU A 229 -8.33 12.86 2.92
N ALA A 230 -8.57 14.17 2.81
CA ALA A 230 -9.34 14.90 3.81
C ALA A 230 -10.80 14.42 3.87
N ARG A 231 -11.44 14.18 2.72
CA ARG A 231 -12.77 13.55 2.68
C ARG A 231 -12.79 12.19 3.36
N VAL A 232 -11.76 11.37 3.13
CA VAL A 232 -11.62 10.04 3.76
C VAL A 232 -11.34 10.15 5.27
N SER A 233 -10.61 11.16 5.73
CA SER A 233 -10.40 11.44 7.15
C SER A 233 -11.69 11.80 7.91
N LEU A 234 -12.79 12.07 7.19
CA LEU A 234 -14.12 12.30 7.73
C LEU A 234 -15.03 11.07 7.62
N ASN A 235 -14.48 9.89 7.35
CA ASN A 235 -15.26 8.66 7.27
C ASN A 235 -15.95 8.34 8.61
N VAL A 236 -17.10 7.66 8.58
CA VAL A 236 -17.78 7.22 9.80
C VAL A 236 -17.01 6.09 10.50
N ASP A 237 -16.33 5.26 9.71
CA ASP A 237 -15.45 4.22 10.22
C ASP A 237 -14.17 4.84 10.80
N GLU A 238 -13.97 4.65 12.11
CA GLU A 238 -12.84 5.22 12.85
C GLU A 238 -11.49 4.75 12.34
N GLU A 239 -11.37 3.46 11.99
CA GLU A 239 -10.13 2.89 11.50
C GLU A 239 -9.73 3.55 10.17
N ILE A 240 -10.70 3.76 9.28
CA ILE A 240 -10.48 4.46 8.00
C ILE A 240 -10.03 5.90 8.24
N ARG A 241 -10.65 6.62 9.19
CA ARG A 241 -10.22 7.99 9.54
C ARG A 241 -8.77 8.02 9.98
N MET A 242 -8.41 7.16 10.94
CA MET A 242 -7.06 7.11 11.50
C MET A 242 -6.02 6.77 10.43
N MET A 243 -6.33 5.85 9.52
CA MET A 243 -5.43 5.53 8.40
C MET A 243 -5.27 6.70 7.43
N ALA A 244 -6.35 7.41 7.08
CA ALA A 244 -6.26 8.56 6.17
C ALA A 244 -5.43 9.70 6.77
N GLN A 245 -5.62 9.98 8.06
CA GLN A 245 -4.81 10.95 8.80
C GLN A 245 -3.33 10.55 8.83
N GLN A 246 -3.03 9.28 9.13
CA GLN A 246 -1.65 8.79 9.12
C GLN A 246 -1.02 8.86 7.73
N THR A 247 -1.74 8.45 6.69
CA THR A 247 -1.31 8.56 5.30
C THR A 247 -1.01 10.02 4.93
N MET A 248 -1.89 10.94 5.32
CA MET A 248 -1.71 12.37 5.04
C MET A 248 -0.45 12.92 5.71
N VAL A 249 -0.20 12.57 6.98
CA VAL A 249 1.05 12.91 7.68
C VAL A 249 2.26 12.37 6.93
N ASN A 250 2.26 11.09 6.57
CA ASN A 250 3.38 10.45 5.86
C ASN A 250 3.65 11.12 4.51
N LEU A 251 2.59 11.34 3.71
CA LEU A 251 2.70 11.96 2.38
C LEU A 251 3.31 13.37 2.46
N ILE A 252 2.87 14.18 3.41
CA ILE A 252 3.33 15.56 3.59
C ILE A 252 4.78 15.63 4.10
N ILE A 253 5.17 14.68 4.96
CA ILE A 253 6.54 14.57 5.47
C ILE A 253 7.48 14.13 4.34
N GLU A 254 7.13 13.07 3.62
CA GLU A 254 7.94 12.49 2.55
C GLU A 254 8.04 13.42 1.33
N SER A 255 6.98 14.16 1.01
CA SER A 255 6.93 15.04 -0.15
C SER A 255 6.47 16.46 0.24
N PRO A 256 7.40 17.43 0.33
CA PRO A 256 7.09 18.83 0.65
C PRO A 256 6.08 19.50 -0.28
N ALA A 257 5.91 18.97 -1.49
CA ALA A 257 5.00 19.51 -2.49
C ALA A 257 3.51 19.47 -2.07
N TYR A 258 3.15 18.66 -1.06
CA TYR A 258 1.79 18.56 -0.54
C TYR A 258 1.49 19.52 0.62
N ARG A 259 2.50 20.23 1.16
CA ARG A 259 2.33 21.14 2.30
C ARG A 259 1.42 22.33 1.97
N GLN A 260 1.68 22.99 0.84
CA GLN A 260 0.92 24.16 0.40
C GLN A 260 -0.56 23.83 0.13
N PRO A 261 -0.89 22.80 -0.67
CA PRO A 261 -2.29 22.37 -0.85
C PRO A 261 -3.00 22.02 0.46
N PHE A 262 -2.30 21.41 1.43
CA PHE A 262 -2.89 21.09 2.73
C PHE A 262 -3.24 22.32 3.57
N ILE A 263 -2.36 23.32 3.62
CA ILE A 263 -2.64 24.59 4.34
C ILE A 263 -3.83 25.32 3.71
N GLN A 264 -3.88 25.39 2.38
CA GLN A 264 -5.00 25.98 1.65
C GLN A 264 -6.32 25.23 1.91
N PHE A 265 -6.26 23.89 2.00
CA PHE A 265 -7.43 23.08 2.34
C PHE A 265 -8.00 23.46 3.71
N ILE A 266 -7.16 23.57 4.74
CA ILE A 266 -7.59 23.94 6.10
C ILE A 266 -8.31 25.29 6.06
N GLN A 267 -7.67 26.30 5.46
CA GLN A 267 -8.21 27.66 5.40
C GLN A 267 -9.55 27.75 4.66
N LYS A 268 -9.75 26.95 3.61
CA LYS A 268 -10.93 27.05 2.74
C LYS A 268 -12.10 26.20 3.20
N TYR A 269 -11.85 25.04 3.83
CA TYR A 269 -12.88 24.01 4.00
C TYR A 269 -13.10 23.53 5.43
N VAL A 270 -12.28 23.93 6.41
CA VAL A 270 -12.44 23.50 7.80
C VAL A 270 -13.02 24.66 8.62
N PRO A 271 -14.34 24.68 8.90
CA PRO A 271 -14.95 25.75 9.67
C PRO A 271 -14.65 25.61 11.17
N ASP A 272 -14.59 26.74 11.87
CA ASP A 272 -14.37 26.79 13.33
C ASP A 272 -15.46 26.06 14.13
N THR A 273 -16.62 25.85 13.53
CA THR A 273 -17.76 25.13 14.13
C THR A 273 -17.61 23.60 14.12
N ALA A 274 -16.53 23.06 13.56
CA ALA A 274 -16.28 21.61 13.47
C ALA A 274 -15.06 21.19 14.33
N PRO A 275 -15.19 21.16 15.68
CA PRO A 275 -14.05 21.07 16.60
C PRO A 275 -13.20 19.81 16.39
N HIS A 276 -13.81 18.65 16.12
CA HIS A 276 -13.05 17.41 15.87
C HIS A 276 -12.26 17.43 14.57
N GLN A 277 -12.79 18.05 13.50
CA GLN A 277 -12.11 18.13 12.21
C GLN A 277 -10.96 19.14 12.28
N LEU A 278 -11.22 20.27 12.95
CA LEU A 278 -10.22 21.30 13.23
C LEU A 278 -9.06 20.74 14.06
N ASP A 279 -9.34 20.08 15.20
CA ASP A 279 -8.32 19.45 16.03
C ASP A 279 -7.45 18.45 15.25
N SER A 280 -8.07 17.60 14.41
CA SER A 280 -7.33 16.68 13.55
C SER A 280 -6.43 17.41 12.56
N CYS A 281 -6.92 18.43 11.87
CA CYS A 281 -6.13 19.16 10.88
C CYS A 281 -4.99 19.95 11.54
N LEU A 282 -5.24 20.54 12.71
CA LEU A 282 -4.25 21.25 13.50
C LEU A 282 -3.16 20.31 14.02
N LYS A 283 -3.51 19.09 14.46
CA LYS A 283 -2.52 18.06 14.83
C LYS A 283 -1.62 17.70 13.65
N THR A 284 -2.20 17.44 12.47
CA THR A 284 -1.43 17.17 11.25
C THR A 284 -0.54 18.35 10.86
N LEU A 285 -1.06 19.58 10.92
CA LEU A 285 -0.30 20.80 10.64
C LEU A 285 0.84 21.00 11.64
N HIS A 286 0.60 20.79 12.93
CA HIS A 286 1.62 20.84 13.96
C HIS A 286 2.74 19.82 13.69
N THR A 287 2.39 18.56 13.42
CA THR A 287 3.38 17.53 13.06
C THR A 287 4.16 17.91 11.80
N LEU A 288 3.51 18.47 10.79
CA LEU A 288 4.16 19.00 9.58
C LEU A 288 5.17 20.08 9.93
N LEU A 289 4.77 21.10 10.70
CA LEU A 289 5.62 22.23 11.07
C LEU A 289 6.83 21.80 11.90
N VAL A 290 6.64 20.87 12.86
CA VAL A 290 7.74 20.28 13.65
C VAL A 290 8.73 19.57 12.73
N ASN A 291 8.25 18.69 11.84
CA ASN A 291 9.14 17.96 10.91
C ASN A 291 9.83 18.90 9.91
N TRP A 292 9.15 19.95 9.46
CA TRP A 292 9.73 20.97 8.59
C TRP A 292 10.86 21.71 9.32
N LYS A 293 10.63 22.16 10.57
CA LYS A 293 11.67 22.79 11.40
C LYS A 293 12.90 21.89 11.54
N ILE A 294 12.70 20.60 11.85
CA ILE A 294 13.79 19.62 11.96
C ILE A 294 14.53 19.45 10.62
N ALA A 295 13.82 19.38 9.50
CA ALA A 295 14.44 19.26 8.18
C ALA A 295 15.31 20.48 7.84
N LEU A 296 14.86 21.70 8.15
CA LEU A 296 15.65 22.92 7.96
C LEU A 296 16.92 22.92 8.82
N GLN A 297 16.83 22.48 10.07
CA GLN A 297 17.98 22.39 10.97
C GLN A 297 19.06 21.42 10.44
N ARG A 298 18.66 20.31 9.83
CA ARG A 298 19.61 19.36 9.21
C ARG A 298 20.38 19.98 8.05
N VAL A 299 19.72 20.79 7.22
CA VAL A 299 20.35 21.49 6.09
C VAL A 299 21.37 22.52 6.58
N CYS A 300 21.05 23.26 7.64
CA CYS A 300 21.98 24.24 8.24
C CYS A 300 23.25 23.56 8.79
N VAL A 301 23.11 22.40 9.45
CA VAL A 301 24.26 21.65 10.00
C VAL A 301 25.14 21.07 8.88
N SER A 302 24.55 20.54 7.80
CA SER A 302 25.34 20.09 6.64
C SER A 302 26.08 21.24 5.95
N ASN A 303 25.48 22.44 5.90
CA ASN A 303 26.12 23.60 5.29
C ASN A 303 27.31 24.12 6.12
N SER A 304 27.25 24.04 7.46
CA SER A 304 28.37 24.44 8.33
C SER A 304 29.61 23.55 8.21
N PHE A 305 29.49 22.33 7.68
CA PHE A 305 30.66 21.48 7.35
C PHE A 305 31.18 21.70 5.92
N SER A 306 30.38 22.30 5.03
CA SER A 306 30.80 22.61 3.65
C SER A 306 31.35 24.03 3.47
N THR A 307 31.17 24.93 4.44
CA THR A 307 31.71 26.29 4.40
C THR A 307 33.02 26.41 5.17
N SER A 308 34.06 25.75 4.66
CA SER A 308 35.46 26.19 4.88
C SER A 308 36.11 26.69 3.58
N THR A 309 35.41 26.71 2.45
CA THR A 309 35.95 27.29 1.23
C THR A 309 34.83 27.94 0.41
N SER A 310 35.08 29.20 0.02
CA SER A 310 34.34 30.02 -0.94
C SER A 310 33.29 30.99 -0.38
N THR A 311 33.76 32.23 -0.24
CA THR A 311 33.06 33.50 -0.12
C THR A 311 31.83 33.57 -1.04
N ILE A 312 30.64 33.71 -0.44
CA ILE A 312 29.41 34.05 -1.16
C ILE A 312 29.29 35.58 -1.21
N LYS A 313 29.43 36.15 -2.42
CA LYS A 313 28.91 37.49 -2.74
C LYS A 313 27.40 37.39 -2.87
N ILE A 314 26.69 38.13 -2.03
CA ILE A 314 25.27 38.40 -2.18
C ILE A 314 25.14 39.56 -3.17
N ILE A 315 24.38 39.36 -4.25
CA ILE A 315 23.84 40.45 -5.07
C ILE A 315 22.33 40.21 -5.16
N TRP A 316 21.62 41.31 -4.93
CA TRP A 316 20.18 41.51 -4.73
C TRP A 316 19.28 40.86 -5.78
#